data_AF-A0A811L8X9-F1
#
_entry.id   AF-A0A811L8X9-F1
#
_cell.length_a   1.000
_cell.length_b   1.000
_cell.length_c   1.000
_cell.angle_alpha   90.00
_cell.angle_beta   90.00
_cell.angle_gamma   90.00
#
_symmetry.space_group_name_H-M   'P 1'
#
loop_
_entity.id
_entity.type
_entity.pdbx_description
1 polymer ?
#
loop_
_entity_poly.entity_id
_entity_poly.type
_entity_poly.pdbx_seq_one_letter_code
_entity_poly.pdbx_strand_id
1 'polypeptide(L)'
;MRNQNPHVWNFLNETDEYGNVTLPYDELAKFNFVCSIIFNLALVFGGIMSFTLLYLVLYQTTGSFKPYSRMLVMCCVADIFYWMIDHTLHQKSRQIDGVFLISLNGIGKYLSYEHQMILTGVYITTLVLTHTTLAAQGYYRYHTLRYKPLSTLHTIIVFMLAVVAAAPSGVIGYMAFKHSTEIRPGFNYGTLWYKEYPLPALLVVDVQHIYQKLYYVISTITVSASYTFSILFAYMSVNHLRDFDHIYSKKTKLLHQKLSKCLLFQNIAPLFVSIIPILVMVVPLFFKITINQEITVFMIAISLIPAFNSLVTLLIISPYRDFVKKVLCRNFFHSSMSTVVNTTSCPASDQ
;
A
#
# COMPACT_ATOMS: atom_id res chain seq x y z
N MET A 1 32.26 3.45 1.60
CA MET A 1 31.69 4.66 2.26
C MET A 1 31.55 5.85 1.30
N ARG A 2 31.26 5.63 0.00
CA ARG A 2 31.12 6.71 -0.99
C ARG A 2 29.63 6.88 -1.30
N ASN A 3 29.11 8.11 -1.21
CA ASN A 3 27.73 8.56 -1.47
C ASN A 3 26.78 8.60 -0.25
N GLN A 4 27.28 9.03 0.91
CA GLN A 4 26.41 9.44 2.04
C GLN A 4 25.81 10.83 1.78
N ASN A 5 24.61 11.07 2.30
CA ASN A 5 23.94 12.38 2.26
C ASN A 5 24.90 13.46 2.83
N PRO A 6 25.25 14.53 2.08
CA PRO A 6 26.22 15.52 2.55
C PRO A 6 25.75 16.32 3.78
N HIS A 7 24.46 16.26 4.12
CA HIS A 7 23.86 16.97 5.24
C HIS A 7 23.68 16.09 6.49
N VAL A 8 24.21 14.87 6.46
CA VAL A 8 24.06 13.87 7.52
C VAL A 8 25.41 13.22 7.75
N TRP A 9 26.02 13.47 8.92
CA TRP A 9 27.30 12.87 9.29
C TRP A 9 27.28 12.32 10.70
N ASN A 10 28.09 11.29 10.94
CA ASN A 10 28.26 10.71 12.27
C ASN A 10 28.76 11.76 13.26
N PHE A 11 28.39 11.59 14.52
CA PHE A 11 29.01 12.33 15.61
C PHE A 11 30.49 11.94 15.70
N LEU A 12 31.39 12.91 15.51
CA LEU A 12 32.84 12.70 15.60
C LEU A 12 33.33 12.37 17.02
N ASN A 13 32.47 12.50 18.05
CA ASN A 13 32.87 12.55 19.46
C ASN A 13 32.32 11.44 20.37
N GLU A 14 31.63 10.42 19.86
CA GLU A 14 31.37 9.20 20.66
C GLU A 14 32.44 8.15 20.36
N THR A 15 33.71 8.50 20.53
CA THR A 15 34.64 7.52 21.10
C THR A 15 34.18 7.28 22.54
N ASP A 16 34.24 6.04 23.01
CA ASP A 16 34.16 5.81 24.46
C ASP A 16 35.24 6.67 25.17
N GLU A 17 35.19 6.76 26.51
CA GLU A 17 36.19 7.46 27.34
C GLU A 17 37.65 7.01 27.04
N TYR A 18 37.83 5.96 26.23
CA TYR A 18 39.07 5.30 25.85
C TYR A 18 39.44 5.44 24.36
N GLY A 19 38.71 6.20 23.54
CA GLY A 19 39.10 6.41 22.14
C GLY A 19 38.75 5.27 21.19
N ASN A 20 38.00 4.25 21.62
CA ASN A 20 37.64 3.11 20.77
C ASN A 20 36.45 3.42 19.87
N VAL A 21 36.49 2.85 18.67
CA VAL A 21 35.37 2.82 17.73
C VAL A 21 34.18 2.13 18.40
N THR A 22 33.09 2.86 18.56
CA THR A 22 31.84 2.35 19.14
C THR A 22 31.38 1.12 18.37
N LEU A 23 31.14 0.02 19.11
CA LEU A 23 30.51 -1.19 18.59
C LEU A 23 29.18 -0.81 17.91
N PRO A 24 28.73 -1.55 16.87
CA PRO A 24 27.44 -1.30 16.25
C PRO A 24 26.34 -1.25 17.31
N TYR A 25 25.66 -0.12 17.40
CA TYR A 25 24.64 0.14 18.41
C TYR A 25 23.40 0.67 17.71
N ASP A 26 22.24 0.11 18.05
CA ASP A 26 20.93 0.57 17.57
C ASP A 26 20.02 0.65 18.79
N GLU A 27 19.72 1.87 19.22
CA GLU A 27 18.80 2.18 20.32
C GLU A 27 17.46 1.44 20.17
N LEU A 28 17.03 1.21 18.92
CA LEU A 28 15.75 0.62 18.58
C LEU A 28 15.84 -0.83 18.10
N ALA A 29 16.95 -1.55 18.34
CA ALA A 29 17.16 -2.89 17.79
C ALA A 29 15.98 -3.86 18.01
N LYS A 30 15.44 -3.92 19.24
CA LYS A 30 14.29 -4.77 19.58
C LYS A 30 13.02 -4.34 18.83
N PHE A 31 12.77 -3.03 18.76
CA PHE A 31 11.60 -2.48 18.06
C PHE A 31 11.70 -2.72 16.55
N ASN A 32 12.88 -2.49 15.96
CA ASN A 32 13.14 -2.74 14.55
C ASN A 32 12.99 -4.22 14.20
N PHE A 33 13.42 -5.13 15.09
CA PHE A 33 13.21 -6.57 14.91
C PHE A 33 11.72 -6.92 14.85
N VAL A 34 10.90 -6.43 15.78
CA VAL A 34 9.44 -6.65 15.79
C VAL A 34 8.78 -6.05 14.54
N CYS A 35 9.12 -4.81 14.20
CA CYS A 35 8.62 -4.15 12.99
C CYS A 35 8.99 -4.92 11.73
N SER A 36 10.21 -5.44 11.63
CA SER A 36 10.65 -6.27 10.52
C SER A 36 9.84 -7.56 10.41
N ILE A 37 9.54 -8.24 11.52
CA ILE A 37 8.66 -9.42 11.50
C ILE A 37 7.28 -9.05 10.96
N ILE A 38 6.66 -7.99 11.47
CA ILE A 38 5.32 -7.56 11.02
C ILE A 38 5.36 -7.18 9.54
N PHE A 39 6.38 -6.45 9.10
CA PHE A 39 6.55 -6.07 7.71
C PHE A 39 6.70 -7.29 6.79
N ASN A 40 7.49 -8.28 7.19
CA ASN A 40 7.64 -9.52 6.42
C ASN A 40 6.34 -10.36 6.39
N LEU A 41 5.55 -10.34 7.46
CA LEU A 41 4.21 -10.95 7.44
C LEU A 41 3.27 -10.19 6.49
N ALA A 42 3.27 -8.86 6.54
CA ALA A 42 2.51 -8.00 5.64
C ALA A 42 2.90 -8.23 4.18
N LEU A 43 4.19 -8.38 3.90
CA LEU A 43 4.72 -8.74 2.60
C LEU A 43 4.14 -10.05 2.09
N VAL A 44 4.32 -11.14 2.85
CA VAL A 44 3.91 -12.49 2.43
C VAL A 44 2.40 -12.54 2.25
N PHE A 45 1.65 -12.01 3.22
CA PHE A 45 0.19 -12.02 3.17
C PHE A 45 -0.34 -11.11 2.05
N GLY A 46 0.21 -9.90 1.90
CA GLY A 46 -0.15 -8.97 0.84
C GLY A 46 0.12 -9.54 -0.56
N GLY A 47 1.26 -10.20 -0.73
CA GLY A 47 1.62 -10.88 -1.98
C GLY A 47 0.64 -12.02 -2.30
N ILE A 48 0.48 -12.98 -1.37
CA ILE A 48 -0.44 -14.12 -1.54
C ILE A 48 -1.85 -13.62 -1.89
N MET A 49 -2.37 -12.64 -1.16
CA MET A 49 -3.73 -12.12 -1.37
C MET A 49 -3.87 -11.42 -2.72
N SER A 50 -2.90 -10.57 -3.09
CA SER A 50 -2.94 -9.81 -4.36
C SER A 50 -2.81 -10.72 -5.58
N PHE A 51 -1.88 -11.68 -5.56
CA PHE A 51 -1.72 -12.65 -6.64
C PHE A 51 -2.89 -13.63 -6.71
N THR A 52 -3.45 -14.04 -5.57
CA THR A 52 -4.68 -14.87 -5.54
C THR A 52 -5.84 -14.11 -6.16
N LEU A 53 -6.04 -12.84 -5.80
CA LEU A 53 -7.11 -12.04 -6.40
C LEU A 53 -6.89 -11.90 -7.91
N LEU A 54 -5.67 -11.58 -8.37
CA LEU A 54 -5.35 -11.50 -9.79
C LEU A 54 -5.68 -12.80 -10.52
N TYR A 55 -5.27 -13.94 -9.97
CA TYR A 55 -5.59 -15.27 -10.52
C TYR A 55 -7.10 -15.48 -10.66
N LEU A 56 -7.88 -15.17 -9.61
CA LEU A 56 -9.34 -15.33 -9.66
C LEU A 56 -9.98 -14.38 -10.67
N VAL A 57 -9.49 -13.15 -10.76
CA VAL A 57 -9.99 -12.17 -11.73
C VAL A 57 -9.77 -12.65 -13.16
N LEU A 58 -8.57 -13.17 -13.47
CA LEU A 58 -8.21 -13.64 -14.80
C LEU A 58 -8.97 -14.92 -15.19
N TYR A 59 -8.98 -15.92 -14.30
CA TYR A 59 -9.41 -17.27 -14.66
C TYR A 59 -10.80 -17.67 -14.14
N GLN A 60 -11.27 -17.08 -13.04
CA GLN A 60 -12.54 -17.47 -12.40
C GLN A 60 -13.68 -16.48 -12.63
N THR A 61 -13.42 -15.31 -13.23
CA THR A 61 -14.51 -14.37 -13.56
C THR A 61 -15.32 -14.87 -14.74
N THR A 62 -16.58 -15.24 -14.50
CA THR A 62 -17.52 -15.75 -15.50
C THR A 62 -18.86 -15.01 -15.46
N GLY A 63 -19.68 -15.22 -16.50
CA GLY A 63 -21.05 -14.70 -16.58
C GLY A 63 -21.13 -13.17 -16.56
N SER A 64 -22.11 -12.65 -15.82
CA SER A 64 -22.42 -11.22 -15.76
C SER A 64 -21.33 -10.37 -15.09
N PHE A 65 -20.36 -10.99 -14.41
CA PHE A 65 -19.20 -10.28 -13.84
C PHE A 65 -18.06 -10.07 -14.85
N LYS A 66 -18.05 -10.78 -15.99
CA LYS A 66 -16.94 -10.72 -16.94
C LYS A 66 -16.58 -9.29 -17.39
N PRO A 67 -17.53 -8.37 -17.62
CA PRO A 67 -17.19 -7.01 -18.00
C PRO A 67 -16.40 -6.26 -16.92
N TYR A 68 -16.58 -6.58 -15.64
CA TYR A 68 -15.86 -5.94 -14.54
C TYR A 68 -14.44 -6.48 -14.34
N SER A 69 -14.13 -7.67 -14.88
CA SER A 69 -12.79 -8.27 -14.75
C SER A 69 -11.69 -7.36 -15.27
N ARG A 70 -11.90 -6.67 -16.39
CA ARG A 70 -10.90 -5.77 -17.01
C ARG A 70 -10.43 -4.69 -16.04
N MET A 71 -11.36 -4.09 -15.31
CA MET A 71 -11.04 -3.07 -14.32
C MET A 71 -10.37 -3.67 -13.10
N LEU A 72 -10.87 -4.81 -12.59
CA LEU A 72 -10.28 -5.50 -11.45
C LEU A 72 -8.83 -5.92 -11.72
N VAL A 73 -8.49 -6.32 -12.96
CA VAL A 73 -7.10 -6.59 -13.35
C VAL A 73 -6.23 -5.36 -13.13
N MET A 74 -6.65 -4.18 -13.60
CA MET A 74 -5.88 -2.94 -13.42
C MET A 74 -5.67 -2.59 -11.95
N CYS A 75 -6.66 -2.86 -11.10
CA CYS A 75 -6.56 -2.65 -9.66
C CYS A 75 -5.53 -3.61 -9.05
N CYS A 76 -5.59 -4.89 -9.41
CA CYS A 76 -4.61 -5.88 -8.95
C CYS A 76 -3.19 -5.51 -9.40
N VAL A 77 -3.03 -5.01 -10.64
CA VAL A 77 -1.72 -4.57 -11.14
C VAL A 77 -1.20 -3.37 -10.35
N ALA A 78 -2.04 -2.38 -10.06
CA ALA A 78 -1.65 -1.24 -9.23
C ALA A 78 -1.28 -1.65 -7.80
N ASP A 79 -2.08 -2.52 -7.17
CA ASP A 79 -1.83 -3.05 -5.82
C ASP A 79 -0.54 -3.87 -5.76
N ILE A 80 -0.27 -4.74 -6.74
CA ILE A 80 0.98 -5.52 -6.84
C ILE A 80 2.17 -4.58 -7.06
N PHE A 81 2.02 -3.55 -7.89
CA PHE A 81 3.09 -2.59 -8.14
C PHE A 81 3.43 -1.79 -6.88
N TYR A 82 2.42 -1.28 -6.17
CA TYR A 82 2.62 -0.63 -4.87
C TYR A 82 3.27 -1.58 -3.86
N TRP A 83 2.74 -2.80 -3.72
CA TRP A 83 3.28 -3.83 -2.80
C TRP A 83 4.76 -4.12 -3.08
N MET A 84 5.13 -4.26 -4.35
CA MET A 84 6.51 -4.51 -4.74
C MET A 84 7.41 -3.33 -4.38
N ILE A 85 7.01 -2.09 -4.70
CA ILE A 85 7.80 -0.89 -4.39
C ILE A 85 7.92 -0.69 -2.88
N ASP A 86 6.83 -0.80 -2.13
CA ASP A 86 6.83 -0.71 -0.66
C ASP A 86 7.80 -1.73 -0.02
N HIS A 87 7.79 -2.97 -0.53
CA HIS A 87 8.73 -3.99 -0.10
C HIS A 87 10.19 -3.67 -0.43
N THR A 88 10.47 -2.94 -1.51
CA THR A 88 11.85 -2.52 -1.77
C THR A 88 12.36 -1.50 -0.74
N LEU A 89 11.48 -0.73 -0.09
CA LEU A 89 11.87 0.36 0.79
C LEU A 89 12.09 -0.08 2.24
N HIS A 90 11.13 -0.80 2.85
CA HIS A 90 11.04 -1.05 4.30
C HIS A 90 11.42 0.19 5.12
N GLN A 91 10.54 1.19 5.12
CA GLN A 91 10.86 2.49 5.68
C GLN A 91 10.87 2.46 7.21
N LYS A 92 11.99 2.88 7.81
CA LYS A 92 12.08 3.30 9.22
C LYS A 92 12.03 4.83 9.22
N SER A 93 11.16 5.42 10.02
CA SER A 93 10.95 6.86 9.99
C SER A 93 10.99 7.48 11.39
N ARG A 94 11.29 8.77 11.44
CA ARG A 94 11.23 9.61 12.65
C ARG A 94 10.75 11.01 12.30
N GLN A 95 10.02 11.63 13.20
CA GLN A 95 9.59 13.02 13.06
C GLN A 95 9.97 13.85 14.27
N ILE A 96 10.69 14.94 14.05
CA ILE A 96 11.16 15.83 15.12
C ILE A 96 11.33 17.26 14.60
N ASP A 97 10.83 18.25 15.34
CA ASP A 97 10.94 19.69 15.00
C ASP A 97 10.54 20.04 13.55
N GLY A 98 9.45 19.43 13.05
CA GLY A 98 8.97 19.64 11.68
C GLY A 98 9.85 19.02 10.59
N VAL A 99 10.82 18.18 10.96
CA VAL A 99 11.63 17.38 10.04
C VAL A 99 11.12 15.94 10.05
N PHE A 100 10.88 15.40 8.86
CA PHE A 100 10.58 13.99 8.61
C PHE A 100 11.81 13.30 8.04
N LEU A 101 12.29 12.29 8.75
CA LEU A 101 13.51 11.54 8.45
C LEU A 101 13.13 10.11 8.09
N ILE A 102 13.70 9.59 7.00
CA ILE A 102 13.45 8.22 6.54
C ILE A 102 14.78 7.51 6.31
N SER A 103 14.89 6.28 6.82
CA SER A 103 15.91 5.31 6.46
C SER A 103 15.25 4.13 5.75
N LEU A 104 15.91 3.61 4.71
CA LEU A 104 15.45 2.44 3.98
C LEU A 104 16.14 1.18 4.52
N ASN A 105 15.38 0.16 4.90
CA ASN A 105 15.91 -1.11 5.39
C ASN A 105 15.79 -2.27 4.38
N GLY A 106 15.04 -2.06 3.30
CA GLY A 106 14.79 -3.06 2.26
C GLY A 106 15.93 -3.14 1.24
N ILE A 107 15.62 -3.61 0.03
CA ILE A 107 16.59 -3.66 -1.09
C ILE A 107 17.08 -2.25 -1.45
N GLY A 108 16.22 -1.23 -1.28
CA GLY A 108 16.53 0.18 -1.55
C GLY A 108 17.71 0.72 -0.75
N LYS A 109 18.06 0.12 0.40
CA LYS A 109 19.21 0.55 1.21
C LYS A 109 20.56 0.44 0.50
N TYR A 110 20.65 -0.47 -0.47
CA TYR A 110 21.88 -0.71 -1.24
C TYR A 110 22.03 0.23 -2.43
N LEU A 111 21.01 1.06 -2.72
CA LEU A 111 21.06 2.06 -3.77
C LEU A 111 21.84 3.29 -3.31
N SER A 112 22.39 4.06 -4.26
CA SER A 112 22.99 5.36 -3.92
C SER A 112 21.92 6.34 -3.40
N TYR A 113 22.34 7.32 -2.62
CA TYR A 113 21.44 8.31 -2.01
C TYR A 113 20.45 8.94 -3.02
N GLU A 114 20.92 9.31 -4.22
CA GLU A 114 20.06 9.86 -5.27
C GLU A 114 19.00 8.86 -5.76
N HIS A 115 19.38 7.59 -5.96
CA HIS A 115 18.45 6.54 -6.36
C HIS A 115 17.45 6.19 -5.23
N GLN A 116 17.83 6.34 -3.96
CA GLN A 116 16.90 6.20 -2.83
C GLN A 116 15.82 7.30 -2.85
N MET A 117 16.19 8.54 -3.19
CA MET A 117 15.23 9.63 -3.37
C MET A 117 14.28 9.37 -4.55
N ILE A 118 14.81 8.90 -5.69
CA ILE A 118 13.99 8.53 -6.86
C ILE A 118 13.02 7.40 -6.50
N LEU A 119 13.51 6.36 -5.84
CA LEU A 119 12.68 5.22 -5.40
C LEU A 119 11.57 5.68 -4.45
N THR A 120 11.86 6.60 -3.55
CA THR A 120 10.86 7.18 -2.63
C THR A 120 9.85 8.06 -3.37
N GLY A 121 10.26 8.78 -4.42
CA GLY A 121 9.34 9.48 -5.32
C GLY A 121 8.40 8.53 -6.06
N VAL A 122 8.93 7.42 -6.59
CA VAL A 122 8.12 6.35 -7.22
C VAL A 122 7.14 5.75 -6.22
N TYR A 123 7.58 5.48 -4.99
CA TYR A 123 6.70 5.02 -3.92
C TYR A 123 5.54 5.96 -3.66
N ILE A 124 5.81 7.26 -3.53
CA ILE A 124 4.78 8.29 -3.36
C ILE A 124 3.79 8.25 -4.55
N THR A 125 4.28 8.16 -5.79
CA THR A 125 3.38 8.00 -6.95
C THR A 125 2.52 6.75 -6.83
N THR A 126 3.08 5.60 -6.45
CA THR A 126 2.31 4.37 -6.31
C THR A 126 1.28 4.44 -5.18
N LEU A 127 1.62 5.11 -4.06
CA LEU A 127 0.70 5.33 -2.96
C LEU A 127 -0.49 6.19 -3.41
N VAL A 128 -0.24 7.31 -4.09
CA VAL A 128 -1.30 8.16 -4.64
C VAL A 128 -2.07 7.47 -5.77
N LEU A 129 -1.42 6.58 -6.52
CA LEU A 129 -2.06 5.73 -7.53
C LEU A 129 -3.11 4.82 -6.89
N THR A 130 -2.85 4.26 -5.69
CA THR A 130 -3.87 3.46 -5.00
C THR A 130 -5.14 4.28 -4.81
N HIS A 131 -5.06 5.56 -4.44
CA HIS A 131 -6.25 6.41 -4.25
C HIS A 131 -6.92 6.85 -5.56
N THR A 132 -6.14 7.29 -6.55
CA THR A 132 -6.70 7.73 -7.85
C THR A 132 -7.36 6.58 -8.62
N THR A 133 -6.86 5.35 -8.45
CA THR A 133 -7.52 4.18 -9.04
C THR A 133 -8.91 3.95 -8.45
N LEU A 134 -9.20 4.25 -7.17
CA LEU A 134 -10.56 4.13 -6.62
C LEU A 134 -11.56 5.02 -7.38
N ALA A 135 -11.16 6.24 -7.79
CA ALA A 135 -12.01 7.12 -8.58
C ALA A 135 -12.29 6.54 -9.98
N ALA A 136 -11.23 6.05 -10.65
CA ALA A 136 -11.34 5.35 -11.94
C ALA A 136 -12.26 4.13 -11.84
N GLN A 137 -12.17 3.39 -10.73
CA GLN A 137 -13.02 2.25 -10.43
C GLN A 137 -14.49 2.66 -10.30
N GLY A 138 -14.77 3.73 -9.55
CA GLY A 138 -16.10 4.30 -9.40
C GLY A 138 -16.70 4.69 -10.75
N TYR A 139 -15.95 5.42 -11.56
CA TYR A 139 -16.37 5.86 -12.89
C TYR A 139 -16.72 4.68 -13.80
N TYR A 140 -15.83 3.68 -13.92
CA TYR A 140 -16.04 2.52 -14.78
C TYR A 140 -17.29 1.73 -14.39
N ARG A 141 -17.53 1.55 -13.09
CA ARG A 141 -18.71 0.84 -12.59
C ARG A 141 -19.99 1.61 -12.89
N TYR A 142 -20.00 2.91 -12.63
CA TYR A 142 -21.13 3.78 -12.96
C TYR A 142 -21.44 3.75 -14.46
N HIS A 143 -20.41 3.88 -15.31
CA HIS A 143 -20.56 3.82 -16.76
C HIS A 143 -21.10 2.47 -17.23
N THR A 144 -20.57 1.37 -16.70
CA THR A 144 -20.99 0.01 -17.08
C THR A 144 -22.42 -0.29 -16.64
N LEU A 145 -22.90 0.33 -15.55
CA LEU A 145 -24.28 0.21 -15.09
C LEU A 145 -25.24 1.00 -15.99
N ARG A 146 -24.88 2.24 -16.36
CA ARG A 146 -25.77 3.13 -17.13
C ARG A 146 -25.76 2.84 -18.63
N TYR A 147 -24.62 2.40 -19.15
CA TYR A 147 -24.38 2.22 -20.58
C TYR A 147 -23.80 0.82 -20.85
N LYS A 148 -23.08 0.67 -21.97
CA LYS A 148 -22.34 -0.56 -22.27
C LYS A 148 -21.02 -0.60 -21.51
N PRO A 149 -20.50 -1.80 -21.18
CA PRO A 149 -19.17 -1.92 -20.61
C PRO A 149 -18.12 -1.30 -21.52
N LEU A 150 -17.16 -0.60 -20.91
CA LEU A 150 -16.07 0.03 -21.65
C LEU A 150 -15.23 -1.03 -22.38
N SER A 151 -14.81 -0.70 -23.60
CA SER A 151 -13.83 -1.49 -24.33
C SER A 151 -12.49 -1.51 -23.59
N THR A 152 -11.64 -2.51 -23.84
CA THR A 152 -10.31 -2.61 -23.22
C THR A 152 -9.47 -1.33 -23.37
N LEU A 153 -9.46 -0.71 -24.55
CA LEU A 153 -8.72 0.54 -24.79
C LEU A 153 -9.21 1.67 -23.89
N HIS A 154 -10.53 1.89 -23.82
CA HIS A 154 -11.11 2.89 -22.93
C HIS A 154 -10.83 2.60 -21.45
N THR A 155 -10.83 1.34 -21.02
CA THR A 155 -10.41 0.96 -19.65
C THR A 155 -8.96 1.33 -19.38
N ILE A 156 -8.06 1.07 -20.33
CA ILE A 156 -6.64 1.43 -20.23
C ILE A 156 -6.51 2.96 -20.14
N ILE A 157 -7.21 3.71 -20.98
CA ILE A 157 -7.18 5.19 -20.95
C ILE A 157 -7.62 5.71 -19.58
N VAL A 158 -8.73 5.20 -19.02
CA VAL A 158 -9.21 5.59 -17.69
C VAL A 158 -8.17 5.29 -16.60
N PHE A 159 -7.47 4.15 -16.70
CA PHE A 159 -6.39 3.82 -15.77
C PHE A 159 -5.17 4.73 -15.95
N MET A 160 -4.77 5.03 -17.19
CA MET A 160 -3.66 5.95 -17.46
C MET A 160 -3.95 7.35 -16.95
N LEU A 161 -5.20 7.82 -16.98
CA LEU A 161 -5.58 9.08 -16.35
C LEU A 161 -5.35 9.07 -14.83
N ALA A 162 -5.59 7.94 -14.15
CA ALA A 162 -5.27 7.80 -12.73
C ALA A 162 -3.74 7.87 -12.48
N VAL A 163 -2.94 7.22 -13.33
CA VAL A 163 -1.47 7.30 -13.27
C VAL A 163 -0.98 8.73 -13.47
N VAL A 164 -1.49 9.43 -14.49
CA VAL A 164 -1.14 10.83 -14.75
C VAL A 164 -1.55 11.74 -13.60
N ALA A 165 -2.70 11.50 -12.96
CA ALA A 165 -3.13 12.25 -11.78
C ALA A 165 -2.23 12.02 -10.55
N ALA A 166 -1.65 10.82 -10.40
CA ALA A 166 -0.78 10.48 -9.28
C ALA A 166 0.68 10.91 -9.46
N ALA A 167 1.17 11.02 -10.70
CA ALA A 167 2.56 11.32 -11.01
C ALA A 167 3.09 12.64 -10.39
N PRO A 168 2.34 13.77 -10.41
CA PRO A 168 2.81 15.02 -9.83
C PRO A 168 3.23 14.92 -8.36
N SER A 169 2.49 14.15 -7.55
CA SER A 169 2.82 13.95 -6.14
C SER A 169 4.19 13.31 -5.93
N GLY A 170 4.55 12.31 -6.74
CA GLY A 170 5.86 11.66 -6.62
C GLY A 170 7.01 12.51 -7.16
N VAL A 171 6.80 13.26 -8.25
CA VAL A 171 7.79 14.21 -8.77
C VAL A 171 8.10 15.29 -7.74
N ILE A 172 7.07 15.88 -7.14
CA ILE A 172 7.25 16.93 -6.12
C ILE A 172 7.79 16.35 -4.81
N GLY A 173 7.38 15.13 -4.44
CA GLY A 173 7.98 14.38 -3.33
C GLY A 173 9.48 14.17 -3.51
N TYR A 174 9.92 13.74 -4.70
CA TYR A 174 11.35 13.64 -5.03
C TYR A 174 12.07 14.99 -4.88
N MET A 175 11.48 16.08 -5.41
CA MET A 175 12.05 17.42 -5.24
C MET A 175 12.12 17.86 -3.78
N ALA A 176 11.15 17.45 -2.95
CA ALA A 176 11.17 17.71 -1.52
C ALA A 176 12.36 17.01 -0.84
N PHE A 177 12.61 15.73 -1.10
CA PHE A 177 13.79 15.03 -0.56
C PHE A 177 15.11 15.60 -1.05
N LYS A 178 15.15 16.04 -2.31
CA LYS A 178 16.37 16.57 -2.94
C LYS A 178 16.81 17.91 -2.33
N HIS A 179 15.86 18.81 -2.05
CA HIS A 179 16.16 20.19 -1.69
C HIS A 179 15.86 20.57 -0.23
N SER A 180 15.13 19.74 0.53
CA SER A 180 14.72 20.12 1.90
C SER A 180 15.87 20.41 2.87
N THR A 181 17.03 19.79 2.67
CA THR A 181 18.22 20.01 3.51
C THR A 181 18.83 21.39 3.34
N GLU A 182 18.49 22.12 2.27
CA GLU A 182 18.98 23.47 2.00
C GLU A 182 18.40 24.52 2.95
N ILE A 183 17.29 24.22 3.66
CA ILE A 183 16.67 25.13 4.64
C ILE A 183 17.59 25.44 5.81
N ARG A 184 18.41 24.48 6.25
CA ARG A 184 19.29 24.61 7.41
C ARG A 184 20.75 24.39 6.97
N PRO A 185 21.38 25.36 6.29
CA PRO A 185 22.74 25.18 5.80
C PRO A 185 23.71 24.94 6.96
N GLY A 186 24.55 23.91 6.84
CA GLY A 186 25.52 23.51 7.87
C GLY A 186 24.92 22.74 9.07
N PHE A 187 23.61 22.51 9.11
CA PHE A 187 22.98 21.70 10.15
C PHE A 187 23.21 20.21 9.90
N ASN A 188 23.62 19.46 10.93
CA ASN A 188 23.73 18.01 10.86
C ASN A 188 22.38 17.35 11.18
N TYR A 189 21.66 16.91 10.15
CA TYR A 189 20.38 16.21 10.34
C TYR A 189 20.54 14.83 10.99
N GLY A 190 21.75 14.26 11.01
CA GLY A 190 22.04 13.05 11.79
C GLY A 190 21.77 13.22 13.28
N THR A 191 21.86 14.44 13.80
CA THR A 191 21.56 14.74 15.22
C THR A 191 20.11 14.53 15.60
N LEU A 192 19.22 14.54 14.61
CA LEU A 192 17.79 14.33 14.79
C LEU A 192 17.40 12.85 14.68
N TRP A 193 18.32 11.96 14.27
CA TRP A 193 18.07 10.53 14.16
C TRP A 193 18.25 9.80 15.49
N TYR A 194 17.84 8.53 15.54
CA TYR A 194 18.10 7.66 16.68
C TYR A 194 19.60 7.42 16.85
N LYS A 195 20.00 7.03 18.06
CA LYS A 195 21.39 6.61 18.30
C LYS A 195 21.64 5.27 17.59
N GLU A 196 22.16 5.36 16.36
CA GLU A 196 22.39 4.23 15.47
C GLU A 196 23.78 4.35 14.82
N TYR A 197 24.61 3.33 14.98
CA TYR A 197 26.00 3.29 14.52
C TYR A 197 26.27 2.01 13.71
N PRO A 198 26.77 2.13 12.45
CA PRO A 198 26.95 3.36 11.69
C PRO A 198 25.60 4.02 11.32
N LEU A 199 25.59 5.35 11.19
CA LEU A 199 24.39 6.08 10.81
C LEU A 199 23.94 5.67 9.39
N PRO A 200 22.66 5.27 9.21
CA PRO A 200 22.17 4.88 7.90
C PRO A 200 22.04 6.09 6.96
N ALA A 201 21.84 5.82 5.67
CA ALA A 201 21.50 6.88 4.72
C ALA A 201 20.11 7.44 5.07
N LEU A 202 20.06 8.72 5.48
CA LEU A 202 18.81 9.39 5.84
C LEU A 202 18.33 10.26 4.70
N LEU A 203 17.10 10.00 4.24
CA LEU A 203 16.33 10.91 3.43
C LEU A 203 15.68 11.94 4.36
N VAL A 204 15.87 13.22 4.07
CA VAL A 204 15.47 14.32 4.97
C VAL A 204 14.45 15.20 4.28
N VAL A 205 13.38 15.53 4.99
CA VAL A 205 12.35 16.45 4.52
C VAL A 205 12.00 17.42 5.64
N ASP A 206 12.09 18.72 5.37
CA ASP A 206 11.71 19.78 6.32
C ASP A 206 10.40 20.42 5.85
N VAL A 207 9.41 20.48 6.74
CA VAL A 207 8.08 21.04 6.44
C VAL A 207 8.13 22.51 6.05
N GLN A 208 9.20 23.22 6.39
CA GLN A 208 9.39 24.62 6.02
C GLN A 208 9.69 24.78 4.52
N HIS A 209 10.25 23.75 3.87
CA HIS A 209 10.61 23.79 2.45
C HIS A 209 9.37 23.86 1.54
N ILE A 210 9.46 24.67 0.48
CA ILE A 210 8.33 24.93 -0.44
C ILE A 210 7.85 23.66 -1.16
N TYR A 211 8.76 22.80 -1.63
CA TYR A 211 8.38 21.53 -2.26
C TYR A 211 7.62 20.61 -1.31
N GLN A 212 7.93 20.62 -0.02
CA GLN A 212 7.19 19.79 0.93
C GLN A 212 5.77 20.31 1.15
N LYS A 213 5.60 21.64 1.26
CA LYS A 213 4.27 22.26 1.32
C LYS A 213 3.46 21.97 0.06
N LEU A 214 4.08 22.11 -1.12
CA LEU A 214 3.46 21.80 -2.41
C LEU A 214 3.07 20.32 -2.52
N TYR A 215 3.95 19.41 -2.08
CA TYR A 215 3.69 17.98 -2.04
C TYR A 215 2.43 17.67 -1.23
N TYR A 216 2.30 18.25 -0.02
CA TYR A 216 1.12 18.06 0.80
C TYR A 216 -0.13 18.64 0.16
N VAL A 217 -0.09 19.87 -0.35
CA VAL A 217 -1.26 20.50 -1.01
C VAL A 217 -1.73 19.67 -2.20
N ILE A 218 -0.82 19.30 -3.10
CA ILE A 218 -1.16 18.55 -4.32
C ILE A 218 -1.64 17.15 -3.98
N SER A 219 -0.97 16.44 -3.07
CA SER A 219 -1.36 15.08 -2.68
C SER A 219 -2.70 15.08 -1.94
N THR A 220 -2.94 16.04 -1.04
CA THR A 220 -4.23 16.19 -0.35
C THR A 220 -5.34 16.49 -1.35
N ILE A 221 -5.17 17.45 -2.27
CA ILE A 221 -6.18 17.75 -3.30
C ILE A 221 -6.47 16.52 -4.16
N THR A 222 -5.43 15.84 -4.65
CA THR A 222 -5.59 14.66 -5.52
C THR A 222 -6.29 13.51 -4.79
N VAL A 223 -5.88 13.20 -3.56
CA VAL A 223 -6.48 12.13 -2.76
C VAL A 223 -7.92 12.48 -2.38
N SER A 224 -8.17 13.70 -1.88
CA SER A 224 -9.52 14.15 -1.53
C SER A 224 -10.45 14.13 -2.74
N ALA A 225 -10.03 14.68 -3.88
CA ALA A 225 -10.81 14.63 -5.12
C ALA A 225 -11.11 13.19 -5.55
N SER A 226 -10.14 12.28 -5.44
CA SER A 226 -10.32 10.87 -5.80
C SER A 226 -11.37 10.18 -4.93
N TYR A 227 -11.35 10.41 -3.62
CA TYR A 227 -12.38 9.89 -2.71
C TYR A 227 -13.74 10.50 -2.98
N THR A 228 -13.81 11.82 -3.16
CA THR A 228 -15.06 12.51 -3.50
C THR A 228 -15.67 11.94 -4.77
N PHE A 229 -14.89 11.80 -5.85
CA PHE A 229 -15.38 11.20 -7.10
C PHE A 229 -15.79 9.74 -6.92
N SER A 230 -15.01 8.94 -6.20
CA SER A 230 -15.38 7.54 -5.93
C SER A 230 -16.72 7.43 -5.20
N ILE A 231 -16.94 8.23 -4.16
CA ILE A 231 -18.20 8.28 -3.40
C ILE A 231 -19.35 8.80 -4.26
N LEU A 232 -19.12 9.85 -5.05
CA LEU A 232 -20.12 10.39 -5.98
C LEU A 232 -20.57 9.32 -6.98
N PHE A 233 -19.64 8.62 -7.62
CA PHE A 233 -20.00 7.54 -8.55
C PHE A 233 -20.67 6.35 -7.85
N ALA A 234 -20.29 6.03 -6.61
CA ALA A 234 -20.98 5.03 -5.80
C ALA A 234 -22.44 5.42 -5.59
N TYR A 235 -22.68 6.66 -5.17
CA TYR A 235 -24.00 7.22 -4.92
C TYR A 235 -24.85 7.25 -6.20
N MET A 236 -24.29 7.76 -7.30
CA MET A 236 -24.95 7.78 -8.61
C MET A 236 -25.30 6.36 -9.09
N SER A 237 -24.45 5.37 -8.82
CA SER A 237 -24.72 3.97 -9.17
C SER A 237 -25.87 3.38 -8.36
N VAL A 238 -25.94 3.69 -7.05
CA VAL A 238 -27.03 3.23 -6.18
C VAL A 238 -28.36 3.89 -6.59
N ASN A 239 -28.35 5.20 -6.85
CA ASN A 239 -29.54 5.92 -7.29
C ASN A 239 -30.05 5.39 -8.63
N HIS A 240 -29.17 5.21 -9.62
CA HIS A 240 -29.57 4.66 -10.91
C HIS A 240 -30.18 3.25 -10.77
N LEU A 241 -29.63 2.42 -9.89
CA LEU A 241 -30.19 1.08 -9.65
C LEU A 241 -31.57 1.13 -8.97
N ARG A 242 -31.84 2.16 -8.16
CA ARG A 242 -33.15 2.38 -7.52
C ARG A 242 -34.19 2.89 -8.52
N ASP A 243 -33.81 3.81 -9.41
CA ASP A 243 -34.74 4.42 -10.36
C ASP A 243 -35.19 3.42 -11.44
N PHE A 244 -34.30 2.51 -11.84
CA PHE A 244 -34.56 1.49 -12.86
C PHE A 244 -34.90 0.12 -12.28
N ASP A 245 -35.35 0.09 -11.03
CA ASP A 245 -35.57 -1.16 -10.28
C ASP A 245 -36.56 -2.12 -10.96
N HIS A 246 -37.56 -1.56 -11.65
CA HIS A 246 -38.62 -2.29 -12.34
C HIS A 246 -38.17 -2.92 -13.67
N ILE A 247 -37.07 -2.44 -14.27
CA ILE A 247 -36.58 -2.90 -15.58
C ILE A 247 -35.59 -4.06 -15.42
N TYR A 248 -34.83 -4.08 -14.32
CA TYR A 248 -33.80 -5.08 -14.11
C TYR A 248 -34.35 -6.41 -13.57
N SER A 249 -33.86 -7.52 -14.12
CA SER A 249 -34.13 -8.83 -13.54
C SER A 249 -33.56 -8.92 -12.12
N LYS A 250 -34.23 -9.69 -11.24
CA LYS A 250 -33.81 -9.88 -9.83
C LYS A 250 -32.33 -10.27 -9.70
N LYS A 251 -31.82 -11.09 -10.63
CA LYS A 251 -30.42 -11.53 -10.68
C LYS A 251 -29.45 -10.37 -10.99
N THR A 252 -29.78 -9.55 -11.98
CA THR A 252 -28.96 -8.38 -12.37
C THR A 252 -28.97 -7.30 -11.30
N LYS A 253 -30.13 -7.05 -10.68
CA LYS A 253 -30.26 -6.14 -9.54
C LYS A 253 -29.34 -6.54 -8.38
N LEU A 254 -29.40 -7.81 -7.97
CA LEU A 254 -28.60 -8.32 -6.86
C LEU A 254 -27.09 -8.25 -7.16
N LEU A 255 -26.69 -8.46 -8.41
CA LEU A 255 -25.32 -8.29 -8.87
C LEU A 255 -24.81 -6.86 -8.67
N HIS A 256 -25.54 -5.87 -9.20
CA HIS A 256 -25.15 -4.47 -9.10
C HIS A 256 -25.17 -3.97 -7.65
N GLN A 257 -26.15 -4.39 -6.83
CA GLN A 257 -26.16 -4.06 -5.40
C GLN A 257 -24.91 -4.59 -4.67
N LYS A 258 -24.49 -5.83 -4.95
CA LYS A 258 -23.27 -6.40 -4.37
C LYS A 258 -22.02 -5.61 -4.80
N LEU A 259 -21.95 -5.21 -6.05
CA LEU A 259 -20.81 -4.46 -6.58
C LEU A 259 -20.75 -3.01 -6.04
N SER A 260 -21.89 -2.35 -5.86
CA SER A 260 -21.96 -1.02 -5.23
C SER A 260 -21.62 -1.07 -3.75
N LYS A 261 -22.11 -2.09 -3.01
CA LYS A 261 -21.69 -2.34 -1.63
C LYS A 261 -20.19 -2.63 -1.55
N CYS A 262 -19.65 -3.39 -2.50
CA CYS A 262 -18.21 -3.63 -2.61
C CYS A 262 -17.43 -2.32 -2.70
N LEU A 263 -17.86 -1.41 -3.57
CA LEU A 263 -17.21 -0.11 -3.72
C LEU A 263 -17.28 0.72 -2.43
N LEU A 264 -18.43 0.72 -1.75
CA LEU A 264 -18.57 1.43 -0.49
C LEU A 264 -17.60 0.89 0.59
N PHE A 265 -17.52 -0.43 0.75
CA PHE A 265 -16.58 -1.04 1.69
C PHE A 265 -15.11 -0.83 1.27
N GLN A 266 -14.82 -0.90 -0.03
CA GLN A 266 -13.49 -0.57 -0.58
C GLN A 266 -13.14 0.91 -0.43
N ASN A 267 -14.11 1.81 -0.30
CA ASN A 267 -13.86 3.21 0.04
C ASN A 267 -13.63 3.39 1.54
N ILE A 268 -14.38 2.69 2.39
CA ILE A 268 -14.31 2.82 3.85
C ILE A 268 -13.03 2.18 4.40
N ALA A 269 -12.67 0.97 3.96
CA ALA A 269 -11.54 0.24 4.54
C ALA A 269 -10.20 0.99 4.43
N PRO A 270 -9.83 1.57 3.28
CA PRO A 270 -8.62 2.38 3.16
C PRO A 270 -8.63 3.65 4.02
N LEU A 271 -9.78 4.20 4.43
CA LEU A 271 -9.79 5.35 5.34
C LEU A 271 -9.09 5.01 6.66
N PHE A 272 -9.31 3.81 7.19
CA PHE A 272 -8.70 3.36 8.45
C PHE A 272 -7.25 2.93 8.28
N VAL A 273 -6.92 2.29 7.15
CA VAL A 273 -5.60 1.69 6.93
C VAL A 273 -4.59 2.69 6.34
N SER A 274 -5.07 3.75 5.68
CA SER A 274 -4.20 4.73 5.00
C SER A 274 -4.45 6.15 5.46
N ILE A 275 -5.67 6.68 5.31
CA ILE A 275 -5.93 8.11 5.54
C ILE A 275 -5.73 8.52 7.00
N ILE A 276 -6.26 7.74 7.95
CA ILE A 276 -6.07 8.04 9.38
C ILE A 276 -4.58 8.00 9.76
N PRO A 277 -3.80 6.93 9.45
CA PRO A 277 -2.36 6.92 9.66
C PRO A 277 -1.64 8.12 9.04
N ILE A 278 -1.94 8.46 7.78
CA ILE A 278 -1.33 9.61 7.09
C ILE A 278 -1.66 10.92 7.82
N LEU A 279 -2.91 11.14 8.25
CA LEU A 279 -3.29 12.35 8.99
C LEU A 279 -2.57 12.45 10.33
N VAL A 280 -2.42 11.33 11.05
CA VAL A 280 -1.68 11.25 12.31
C VAL A 280 -0.19 11.54 12.12
N MET A 281 0.36 11.28 10.93
CA MET A 281 1.74 11.67 10.60
C MET A 281 1.83 13.15 10.20
N VAL A 282 0.98 13.59 9.27
CA VAL A 282 1.10 14.90 8.62
C VAL A 282 0.71 16.04 9.56
N VAL A 283 -0.40 15.92 10.30
CA VAL A 283 -0.89 17.01 11.17
C VAL A 283 0.16 17.38 12.23
N PRO A 284 0.71 16.44 13.02
CA PRO A 284 1.74 16.73 13.99
C PRO A 284 3.01 17.33 13.37
N LEU A 285 3.34 17.00 12.11
CA LEU A 285 4.53 17.52 11.44
C LEU A 285 4.46 19.04 11.27
N PHE A 286 3.29 19.56 10.88
CA PHE A 286 3.06 21.00 10.73
C PHE A 286 3.08 21.75 12.07
N PHE A 287 2.64 21.10 13.15
CA PHE A 287 2.71 21.66 14.50
C PHE A 287 4.08 21.43 15.18
N LYS A 288 5.07 20.88 14.46
CA LYS A 288 6.40 20.53 14.98
C LYS A 288 6.35 19.60 16.20
N ILE A 289 5.27 18.82 16.32
CA ILE A 289 5.12 17.82 17.37
C ILE A 289 6.03 16.63 17.00
N THR A 290 6.82 16.21 17.98
CA THR A 290 7.76 15.10 17.82
C THR A 290 6.99 13.77 17.92
N ILE A 291 7.16 12.93 16.90
CA ILE A 291 6.70 11.55 16.90
C ILE A 291 7.94 10.69 16.65
N ASN A 292 8.28 9.85 17.61
CA ASN A 292 9.46 9.02 17.54
C ASN A 292 9.15 7.78 16.70
N GLN A 293 9.32 6.60 17.27
CA GLN A 293 9.24 5.31 16.57
C GLN A 293 7.82 4.93 16.14
N GLU A 294 6.80 5.55 16.73
CA GLU A 294 5.38 5.30 16.47
C GLU A 294 5.03 5.56 15.00
N ILE A 295 5.74 6.49 14.35
CA ILE A 295 5.56 6.79 12.93
C ILE A 295 5.87 5.58 12.04
N THR A 296 6.82 4.74 12.44
CA THR A 296 7.16 3.50 11.71
C THR A 296 6.01 2.50 11.78
N VAL A 297 5.24 2.47 12.88
CA VAL A 297 4.03 1.62 12.99
C VAL A 297 2.95 2.09 12.02
N PHE A 298 2.76 3.40 11.87
CA PHE A 298 1.81 3.94 10.89
C PHE A 298 2.23 3.62 9.45
N MET A 299 3.53 3.65 9.14
CA MET A 299 4.03 3.24 7.83
C MET A 299 3.74 1.77 7.54
N ILE A 300 3.92 0.88 8.53
CA ILE A 300 3.55 -0.54 8.41
C ILE A 300 2.04 -0.70 8.17
N ALA A 301 1.19 0.11 8.81
CA ALA A 301 -0.24 0.08 8.56
C ALA A 301 -0.56 0.43 7.09
N ILE A 302 0.10 1.44 6.54
CA ILE A 302 -0.03 1.86 5.13
C ILE A 302 0.46 0.74 4.18
N SER A 303 1.48 -0.03 4.56
CA SER A 303 1.96 -1.19 3.80
C SER A 303 0.90 -2.31 3.65
N LEU A 304 -0.12 -2.34 4.52
CA LEU A 304 -1.20 -3.34 4.46
C LEU A 304 -2.30 -3.01 3.43
N ILE A 305 -2.25 -1.86 2.75
CA ILE A 305 -3.27 -1.44 1.76
C ILE A 305 -3.59 -2.55 0.73
N PRO A 306 -2.62 -3.16 0.02
CA PRO A 306 -2.90 -4.20 -0.97
C PRO A 306 -3.57 -5.45 -0.38
N ALA A 307 -3.15 -5.82 0.83
CA ALA A 307 -3.71 -6.97 1.54
C ALA A 307 -5.18 -6.73 1.87
N PHE A 308 -5.51 -5.54 2.39
CA PHE A 308 -6.89 -5.16 2.70
C PHE A 308 -7.74 -5.00 1.44
N ASN A 309 -7.23 -4.34 0.39
CA ASN A 309 -7.93 -4.20 -0.89
C ASN A 309 -8.30 -5.57 -1.46
N SER A 310 -7.35 -6.50 -1.46
CA SER A 310 -7.55 -7.86 -1.93
C SER A 310 -8.53 -8.64 -1.06
N LEU A 311 -8.38 -8.58 0.27
CA LEU A 311 -9.24 -9.26 1.24
C LEU A 311 -10.70 -8.80 1.11
N VAL A 312 -10.95 -7.49 1.10
CA VAL A 312 -12.30 -6.93 0.97
C VAL A 312 -12.94 -7.38 -0.35
N THR A 313 -12.17 -7.38 -1.45
CA THR A 313 -12.65 -7.82 -2.76
C THR A 313 -13.03 -9.31 -2.74
N LEU A 314 -12.18 -10.17 -2.17
CA LEU A 314 -12.41 -11.60 -2.03
C LEU A 314 -13.64 -11.90 -1.17
N LEU A 315 -13.84 -11.19 -0.06
CA LEU A 315 -14.96 -11.42 0.85
C LEU A 315 -16.32 -11.05 0.23
N ILE A 316 -16.34 -10.00 -0.58
CA ILE A 316 -17.58 -9.44 -1.14
C ILE A 316 -18.01 -10.14 -2.44
N ILE A 317 -17.05 -10.48 -3.32
CA ILE A 317 -17.36 -11.13 -4.60
C ILE A 317 -17.61 -12.62 -4.36
N SER A 318 -18.89 -13.02 -4.35
CA SER A 318 -19.31 -14.37 -3.97
C SER A 318 -18.59 -15.49 -4.74
N PRO A 319 -18.46 -15.43 -6.09
CA PRO A 319 -17.73 -16.46 -6.84
C PRO A 319 -16.27 -16.67 -6.38
N TYR A 320 -15.59 -15.59 -5.99
CA TYR A 320 -14.20 -15.66 -5.53
C TYR A 320 -14.11 -16.31 -4.15
N ARG A 321 -14.96 -15.86 -3.22
CA ARG A 321 -15.04 -16.44 -1.88
C ARG A 321 -15.37 -17.94 -1.93
N ASP A 322 -16.33 -18.33 -2.76
CA ASP A 322 -16.79 -19.70 -2.84
C ASP A 322 -15.70 -20.60 -3.45
N PHE A 323 -14.93 -20.10 -4.41
CA PHE A 323 -13.73 -20.77 -4.92
C PHE A 323 -12.66 -20.97 -3.84
N VAL A 324 -12.31 -19.90 -3.11
CA VAL A 324 -11.29 -19.98 -2.03
C VAL A 324 -11.72 -20.95 -0.94
N LYS A 325 -12.99 -20.91 -0.51
CA LYS A 325 -13.54 -21.90 0.43
C LYS A 325 -13.43 -23.31 -0.10
N LYS A 326 -13.76 -23.55 -1.37
CA LYS A 326 -13.66 -24.88 -1.97
C LYS A 326 -12.22 -25.41 -1.97
N VAL A 327 -11.23 -24.57 -2.29
CA VAL A 327 -9.81 -24.95 -2.26
C VAL A 327 -9.34 -25.26 -0.84
N LEU A 328 -9.66 -24.39 0.13
CA LEU A 328 -9.28 -24.59 1.54
C LEU A 328 -9.94 -25.82 2.15
N CYS A 329 -11.24 -26.02 1.92
CA CYS A 329 -11.97 -27.18 2.43
C CYS A 329 -11.56 -28.49 1.75
N ARG A 330 -11.30 -28.51 0.42
CA ARG A 330 -10.88 -29.73 -0.28
C ARG A 330 -9.52 -30.22 0.23
N ASN A 331 -8.59 -29.31 0.51
CA ASN A 331 -7.29 -29.66 1.06
C ASN A 331 -7.37 -30.13 2.52
N PHE A 332 -8.30 -29.58 3.30
CA PHE A 332 -8.52 -29.99 4.69
C PHE A 332 -9.10 -31.42 4.80
N PHE A 333 -10.05 -31.79 3.94
CA PHE A 333 -10.65 -33.14 3.96
C PHE A 333 -9.78 -34.23 3.32
N HIS A 334 -8.96 -33.90 2.32
CA HIS A 334 -8.08 -34.90 1.68
C HIS A 334 -6.90 -35.32 2.58
N SER A 335 -6.49 -34.47 3.53
CA SER A 335 -5.42 -34.79 4.48
C SER A 335 -5.87 -35.72 5.62
N SER A 336 -7.17 -35.79 5.93
CA SER A 336 -7.70 -36.67 6.99
C SER A 336 -8.07 -38.08 6.50
N MET A 337 -8.28 -38.28 5.20
CA MET A 337 -8.72 -39.57 4.65
C MET A 337 -7.55 -40.49 4.23
N SER A 338 -6.34 -39.95 4.09
CA SER A 338 -5.15 -40.72 3.68
C SER A 338 -4.45 -41.46 4.83
N THR A 339 -4.83 -41.20 6.10
CA THR A 339 -4.21 -41.84 7.28
C THR A 339 -4.93 -43.12 7.73
N VAL A 340 -6.11 -43.44 7.18
CA VAL A 340 -6.96 -44.55 7.68
C VAL A 340 -6.84 -45.84 6.84
N VAL A 341 -6.13 -45.83 5.71
CA VAL A 341 -6.14 -46.98 4.76
C VAL A 341 -4.95 -47.95 4.92
N ASN A 342 -3.99 -47.70 5.81
CA ASN A 342 -2.79 -48.55 5.95
C ASN A 342 -2.80 -49.56 7.11
N THR A 343 -3.95 -49.86 7.73
CA THR A 343 -4.02 -50.87 8.81
C THR A 343 -5.17 -51.86 8.62
N THR A 344 -5.14 -52.66 7.55
CA THR A 344 -5.85 -53.95 7.48
C THR A 344 -5.18 -54.89 6.47
N SER A 345 -3.94 -55.31 6.76
CA SER A 345 -3.42 -56.57 6.24
C SER A 345 -3.81 -57.69 7.21
N CYS A 346 -4.93 -58.37 6.94
CA CYS A 346 -5.26 -59.64 7.58
C CYS A 346 -4.45 -60.76 6.90
N PRO A 347 -3.75 -61.63 7.65
CA PRO A 347 -3.11 -62.81 7.08
C PRO A 347 -4.17 -63.86 6.74
N ALA A 348 -4.11 -64.37 5.50
CA ALA A 348 -4.87 -65.54 5.10
C ALA A 348 -4.29 -66.77 5.82
N SER A 349 -5.14 -67.46 6.58
CA SER A 349 -4.86 -68.75 7.19
C SER A 349 -5.06 -69.86 6.16
N ASP A 350 -4.03 -70.66 5.96
CA ASP A 350 -4.11 -72.01 5.42
C ASP A 350 -4.93 -72.89 6.36
N GLN A 351 -5.97 -73.55 5.83
CA GLN A 351 -6.33 -74.96 6.03
C GLN A 351 -7.60 -75.34 5.26
#